data_AF-A0A1U7TZT1-F1
#
_entry.id   AF-A0A1U7TZT1-F1
#
_cell.length_a   1.000
_cell.length_b   1.000
_cell.length_c   1.000
_cell.angle_alpha   90.00
_cell.angle_beta   90.00
_cell.angle_gamma   90.00
#
_symmetry.space_group_name_H-M   'P 1'
#
loop_
_entity.id
_entity.type
_entity.pdbx_description
1 polymer ?
#
loop_
_entity_poly.entity_id
_entity_poly.type
_entity_poly.pdbx_seq_one_letter_code
_entity_poly.pdbx_strand_id
1 'polypeptide(L)'
;MAVKYLLLLVAAAGLLPVLAMRVKPAKVQFDKLLTEMENVQEEIVNVHNTLRRGVVPSAGNMQKMSWSEEAAQNARIYSKYCDATESNPLERRLANTFCGENMHVASYPVSWSHVIGVWHSESKNFKYGQWTSDDDIMTDHYTQIVWATSYLIGCGIASCRQKGLPRYLYICHYCHEGNYPETKNQPYKTGTPCEECPHDCEDKLCTNPCLYYDEYTNCDEQIQSLGCNHSSSALFCKASCLCDTEIK
;
A
#
# COMPACT_ATOMS: atom_id res chain seq x y z
N MET A 1 -67.48 -39.34 -14.75
CA MET A 1 -66.37 -39.45 -13.78
C MET A 1 -65.06 -39.62 -14.55
N ALA A 2 -64.23 -38.58 -14.62
CA ALA A 2 -62.83 -38.68 -15.01
C ALA A 2 -62.11 -37.38 -14.61
N VAL A 3 -61.49 -37.40 -13.43
CA VAL A 3 -60.49 -36.41 -13.01
C VAL A 3 -59.18 -36.83 -13.67
N LYS A 4 -58.52 -35.95 -14.44
CA LYS A 4 -57.13 -36.14 -14.83
C LYS A 4 -56.32 -34.88 -14.54
N TYR A 5 -55.27 -35.13 -13.78
CA TYR A 5 -54.41 -34.21 -13.07
C TYR A 5 -53.57 -33.35 -14.00
N LEU A 6 -53.48 -32.05 -13.67
CA LEU A 6 -52.52 -31.12 -14.21
C LEU A 6 -51.15 -31.41 -13.57
N LEU A 7 -50.21 -31.97 -14.32
CA LEU A 7 -48.83 -32.19 -13.91
C LEU A 7 -48.06 -30.86 -13.92
N LEU A 8 -47.79 -30.31 -12.74
CA LEU A 8 -46.83 -29.23 -12.53
C LEU A 8 -45.40 -29.79 -12.63
N LEU A 9 -44.67 -29.44 -13.68
CA LEU A 9 -43.23 -29.66 -13.79
C LEU A 9 -42.50 -28.62 -12.93
N VAL A 10 -42.08 -28.99 -11.74
CA VAL A 10 -41.14 -28.20 -10.94
C VAL A 10 -39.73 -28.51 -11.45
N ALA A 11 -39.16 -27.59 -12.24
CA ALA A 11 -37.75 -27.64 -12.60
C ALA A 11 -36.91 -27.26 -11.37
N ALA A 12 -36.37 -28.27 -10.69
CA ALA A 12 -35.37 -28.07 -9.65
C ALA A 12 -34.06 -27.62 -10.33
N ALA A 13 -33.84 -26.30 -10.40
CA ALA A 13 -32.53 -25.74 -10.72
C ALA A 13 -31.60 -26.05 -9.54
N GLY A 14 -30.87 -27.16 -9.65
CA GLY A 14 -29.80 -27.49 -8.70
C GLY A 14 -28.74 -26.39 -8.74
N LEU A 15 -28.65 -25.62 -7.67
CA LEU A 15 -27.49 -24.78 -7.37
C LEU A 15 -26.30 -25.72 -7.18
N LEU A 16 -25.51 -25.91 -8.23
CA LEU A 16 -24.20 -26.53 -8.11
C LEU A 16 -23.37 -25.65 -7.16
N PRO A 17 -22.83 -26.19 -6.07
CA PRO A 17 -21.93 -25.43 -5.23
C PRO A 17 -20.71 -25.13 -6.09
N VAL A 18 -20.50 -23.85 -6.43
CA VAL A 18 -19.26 -23.41 -7.04
C VAL A 18 -18.18 -23.64 -5.99
N LEU A 19 -17.53 -24.80 -6.08
CA LEU A 19 -16.31 -25.09 -5.34
C LEU A 19 -15.32 -24.01 -5.81
N ALA A 20 -15.09 -22.99 -4.99
CA ALA A 20 -14.06 -22.00 -5.25
C ALA A 20 -12.72 -22.75 -5.24
N MET A 21 -12.28 -23.21 -6.41
CA MET A 21 -10.97 -23.81 -6.58
C MET A 21 -9.97 -22.71 -6.20
N ARG A 22 -9.29 -22.87 -5.06
CA ARG A 22 -8.14 -22.04 -4.71
C ARG A 22 -7.05 -22.34 -5.73
N VAL A 23 -7.04 -21.58 -6.84
CA VAL A 23 -6.00 -21.67 -7.86
C VAL A 23 -4.68 -21.28 -7.20
N LYS A 24 -3.74 -22.22 -7.10
CA LYS A 24 -2.39 -21.93 -6.59
C LYS A 24 -1.71 -20.96 -7.58
N PRO A 25 -1.00 -19.92 -7.10
CA PRO A 25 -0.30 -19.00 -8.00
C PRO A 25 0.77 -19.75 -8.79
N ALA A 26 0.96 -19.34 -10.04
CA ALA A 26 1.99 -19.91 -10.89
C ALA A 26 3.38 -19.59 -10.32
N LYS A 27 4.26 -20.58 -10.33
CA LYS A 27 5.67 -20.39 -9.96
C LYS A 27 6.37 -19.56 -11.04
N VAL A 28 7.11 -18.54 -10.62
CA VAL A 28 7.91 -17.68 -11.51
C VAL A 28 9.41 -18.01 -11.33
N GLN A 29 10.25 -17.73 -12.33
CA GLN A 29 11.70 -17.88 -12.15
C GLN A 29 12.22 -16.73 -11.26
N PHE A 30 13.09 -17.03 -10.29
CA PHE A 30 13.49 -16.06 -9.25
C PHE A 30 14.25 -14.85 -9.82
N ASP A 31 15.13 -15.08 -10.79
CA ASP A 31 15.85 -14.04 -11.54
C ASP A 31 14.91 -13.04 -12.20
N LYS A 32 13.70 -13.48 -12.59
CA LYS A 32 12.67 -12.61 -13.17
C LYS A 32 11.96 -11.71 -12.15
N LEU A 33 12.24 -11.86 -10.85
CA LEU A 33 11.63 -11.09 -9.77
C LEU A 33 12.59 -10.07 -9.15
N LEU A 34 13.85 -10.05 -9.61
CA LEU A 34 14.89 -9.16 -9.11
C LEU A 34 14.52 -7.71 -9.39
N THR A 35 14.51 -6.90 -8.33
CA THR A 35 14.05 -5.51 -8.39
C THR A 35 15.11 -4.56 -8.92
N GLU A 36 16.31 -5.04 -9.27
CA GLU A 36 17.30 -4.33 -10.07
C GLU A 36 16.86 -4.17 -11.53
N MET A 37 15.90 -4.97 -12.00
CA MET A 37 15.40 -4.90 -13.37
C MET A 37 14.28 -3.87 -13.50
N GLU A 38 14.42 -2.93 -14.43
CA GLU A 38 13.46 -1.84 -14.68
C GLU A 38 12.03 -2.33 -14.92
N ASN A 39 11.84 -3.40 -15.72
CA ASN A 39 10.52 -3.95 -16.00
C ASN A 39 9.80 -4.49 -14.74
N VAL A 40 10.55 -4.92 -13.72
CA VAL A 40 9.97 -5.36 -12.44
C VAL A 40 9.61 -4.16 -11.57
N GLN A 41 10.44 -3.11 -11.59
CA GLN A 41 10.14 -1.84 -10.92
C GLN A 41 8.86 -1.22 -11.50
N GLU A 42 8.75 -1.18 -12.83
CA GLU A 42 7.56 -0.74 -13.54
C GLU A 42 6.33 -1.58 -13.20
N GLU A 43 6.44 -2.92 -13.17
CA GLU A 43 5.33 -3.80 -12.75
C GLU A 43 4.82 -3.38 -11.37
N ILE A 44 5.71 -3.27 -10.39
CA ILE A 44 5.36 -2.92 -9.01
C ILE A 44 4.66 -1.57 -8.97
N VAL A 45 5.26 -0.53 -9.54
CA VAL A 45 4.70 0.83 -9.54
C VAL A 45 3.35 0.88 -10.25
N ASN A 46 3.22 0.23 -11.41
CA ASN A 46 2.00 0.24 -12.20
C ASN A 46 0.84 -0.48 -11.48
N VAL A 47 1.11 -1.61 -10.81
CA VAL A 47 0.10 -2.30 -10.01
C VAL A 47 -0.38 -1.42 -8.86
N HIS A 48 0.54 -0.80 -8.11
CA HIS A 48 0.17 0.10 -7.01
C HIS A 48 -0.67 1.27 -7.50
N ASN A 49 -0.23 1.98 -8.55
CA ASN A 49 -0.96 3.11 -9.11
C ASN A 49 -2.34 2.69 -9.65
N THR A 50 -2.47 1.50 -10.24
CA THR A 50 -3.77 0.96 -10.68
C THR A 50 -4.72 0.78 -9.51
N LEU A 51 -4.24 0.21 -8.38
CA LEU A 51 -5.04 0.02 -7.18
C LEU A 51 -5.43 1.35 -6.54
N ARG A 52 -4.49 2.30 -6.46
CA ARG A 52 -4.69 3.65 -5.90
C ARG A 52 -5.74 4.46 -6.67
N ARG A 53 -5.81 4.34 -7.99
CA ARG A 53 -6.87 4.94 -8.83
C ARG A 53 -8.25 4.35 -8.61
N GLY A 54 -8.30 3.11 -8.15
CA GLY A 54 -9.51 2.29 -8.03
C GLY A 54 -10.13 2.26 -6.64
N VAL A 55 -9.64 3.08 -5.69
CA VAL A 55 -10.14 3.08 -4.31
C VAL A 55 -11.61 3.50 -4.23
N VAL A 56 -12.32 2.92 -3.26
CA VAL A 56 -13.71 3.24 -2.93
C VAL A 56 -13.80 3.45 -1.41
N PRO A 57 -14.30 4.61 -0.93
CA PRO A 57 -14.68 5.81 -1.69
C PRO A 57 -13.52 6.43 -2.49
N SER A 58 -13.82 7.28 -3.47
CA SER A 58 -12.77 7.94 -4.27
C SER A 58 -11.96 8.91 -3.40
N ALA A 59 -10.67 9.03 -3.72
CA ALA A 59 -9.74 9.89 -3.02
C ALA A 59 -9.54 11.23 -3.74
N GLY A 60 -9.54 12.33 -3.00
CA GLY A 60 -9.27 13.67 -3.52
C GLY A 60 -7.78 14.03 -3.60
N ASN A 61 -6.94 13.36 -2.82
CA ASN A 61 -5.53 13.71 -2.61
C ASN A 61 -4.55 12.53 -2.84
N MET A 62 -4.97 11.47 -3.53
CA MET A 62 -4.15 10.27 -3.70
C MET A 62 -2.93 10.54 -4.60
N GLN A 63 -1.71 10.45 -4.06
CA GLN A 63 -0.51 10.65 -4.87
C GLN A 63 -0.22 9.50 -5.83
N LYS A 64 0.39 9.83 -6.96
CA LYS A 64 1.02 8.86 -7.86
C LYS A 64 2.31 8.35 -7.23
N MET A 65 2.43 7.03 -7.11
CA MET A 65 3.66 6.37 -6.68
C MET A 65 4.72 6.37 -7.80
N SER A 66 5.98 6.57 -7.41
CA SER A 66 7.17 6.45 -8.24
C SER A 66 8.21 5.55 -7.57
N TRP A 67 9.10 4.94 -8.36
CA TRP A 67 10.16 4.09 -7.82
C TRP A 67 11.22 4.94 -7.10
N SER A 68 11.63 4.51 -5.90
CA SER A 68 12.78 5.05 -5.18
C SER A 68 13.86 3.98 -5.08
N GLU A 69 14.98 4.24 -5.76
CA GLU A 69 16.13 3.34 -5.72
C GLU A 69 16.79 3.30 -4.33
N GLU A 70 16.76 4.41 -3.58
CA GLU A 70 17.27 4.45 -2.20
C GLU A 70 16.45 3.54 -1.27
N ALA A 71 15.11 3.60 -1.35
CA ALA A 71 14.22 2.69 -0.63
C ALA A 71 14.41 1.23 -1.09
N ALA A 72 14.59 0.99 -2.39
CA ALA A 72 14.79 -0.34 -2.92
C ALA A 72 16.11 -0.97 -2.46
N GLN A 73 17.19 -0.19 -2.38
CA GLN A 73 18.46 -0.66 -1.82
C GLN A 73 18.30 -1.10 -0.37
N ASN A 74 17.58 -0.32 0.44
CA ASN A 74 17.27 -0.67 1.82
C ASN A 74 16.44 -1.98 1.87
N ALA A 75 15.33 -2.08 1.14
CA ALA A 75 14.50 -3.29 1.08
C ALA A 75 15.26 -4.55 0.58
N ARG A 76 16.17 -4.40 -0.39
CA ARG A 76 17.05 -5.49 -0.86
C ARG A 76 18.04 -5.93 0.21
N ILE A 77 18.52 -5.02 1.06
CA ILE A 77 19.36 -5.36 2.22
C ILE A 77 18.53 -6.13 3.25
N TYR A 78 17.36 -5.59 3.63
CA TYR A 78 16.50 -6.22 4.65
C TYR A 78 16.03 -7.62 4.28
N SER A 79 15.64 -7.81 3.02
CA SER A 79 15.16 -9.12 2.56
C SER A 79 16.22 -10.21 2.75
N LYS A 80 17.51 -9.87 2.65
CA LYS A 80 18.64 -10.81 2.81
C LYS A 80 18.85 -11.26 4.25
N TYR A 81 18.35 -10.52 5.24
CA TYR A 81 18.35 -11.01 6.63
C TYR A 81 17.44 -12.22 6.81
N CYS A 82 16.50 -12.44 5.89
CA CYS A 82 15.60 -13.58 5.90
C CYS A 82 14.75 -13.67 7.19
N ASP A 83 14.58 -12.55 7.86
CA ASP A 83 13.68 -12.36 8.98
C ASP A 83 12.43 -11.62 8.49
N ALA A 84 11.25 -12.09 8.90
CA ALA A 84 9.97 -11.43 8.58
C ALA A 84 9.35 -10.78 9.81
N THR A 85 10.18 -10.43 10.79
CA THR A 85 9.85 -9.40 11.76
C THR A 85 9.97 -8.04 11.07
N GLU A 86 9.12 -7.10 11.47
CA GLU A 86 9.18 -5.73 10.97
C GLU A 86 10.56 -5.13 11.27
N SER A 87 11.14 -4.42 10.30
CA SER A 87 12.42 -3.73 10.50
C SER A 87 12.27 -2.54 11.47
N ASN A 88 13.38 -1.99 11.97
CA ASN A 88 13.34 -0.78 12.78
C ASN A 88 13.00 0.44 11.89
N PRO A 89 11.96 1.24 12.20
CA PRO A 89 11.60 2.42 11.41
C PRO A 89 12.76 3.41 11.20
N LEU A 90 13.65 3.54 12.19
CA LEU A 90 14.83 4.42 12.08
C LEU A 90 15.81 3.97 11.00
N GLU A 91 15.87 2.66 10.72
CA GLU A 91 16.75 2.09 9.69
C GLU A 91 16.12 2.15 8.29
N ARG A 92 14.83 2.51 8.20
CA ARG A 92 14.10 2.81 6.96
C ARG A 92 14.06 4.31 6.63
N ARG A 93 14.79 5.13 7.38
CA ARG A 93 14.86 6.58 7.14
C ARG A 93 15.68 6.88 5.87
N LEU A 94 15.13 7.73 5.00
CA LEU A 94 15.84 8.37 3.89
C LEU A 94 16.14 9.83 4.24
N ALA A 95 16.89 10.52 3.37
CA ALA A 95 17.38 11.88 3.64
C ALA A 95 16.28 12.86 4.13
N ASN A 96 15.08 12.81 3.55
CA ASN A 96 13.98 13.74 3.87
C ASN A 96 12.66 13.02 4.19
N THR A 97 12.69 11.77 4.67
CA THR A 97 11.46 11.01 4.95
C THR A 97 11.73 9.77 5.80
N PHE A 98 10.72 9.27 6.52
CA PHE A 98 10.69 7.88 6.96
C PHE A 98 9.92 7.02 5.96
N CYS A 99 10.03 5.70 6.07
CA CYS A 99 9.32 4.78 5.20
C CYS A 99 8.61 3.69 6.01
N GLY A 100 7.39 3.36 5.57
CA GLY A 100 6.63 2.20 6.02
C GLY A 100 7.12 0.92 5.36
N GLU A 101 6.53 -0.22 5.69
CA GLU A 101 6.97 -1.54 5.22
C GLU A 101 5.79 -2.49 5.02
N ASN A 102 5.76 -3.19 3.89
CA ASN A 102 4.98 -4.40 3.71
C ASN A 102 5.92 -5.58 3.46
N MET A 103 5.63 -6.71 4.10
CA MET A 103 6.38 -7.95 3.90
C MET A 103 5.49 -9.09 3.42
N HIS A 104 6.07 -10.02 2.66
CA HIS A 104 5.39 -11.26 2.30
C HIS A 104 6.38 -12.43 2.27
N VAL A 105 5.89 -13.59 2.71
CA VAL A 105 6.68 -14.82 2.76
C VAL A 105 6.01 -15.88 1.92
N ALA A 106 6.74 -16.40 0.93
CA ALA A 106 6.28 -17.50 0.10
C ALA A 106 7.22 -18.71 0.19
N SER A 107 6.70 -19.91 -0.04
CA SER A 107 7.51 -21.15 -0.11
C SER A 107 8.11 -21.40 -1.50
N TYR A 108 7.70 -20.62 -2.49
CA TYR A 108 8.23 -20.61 -3.86
C TYR A 108 8.11 -19.20 -4.46
N PRO A 109 8.90 -18.86 -5.48
CA PRO A 109 8.84 -17.55 -6.14
C PRO A 109 7.50 -17.36 -6.87
N VAL A 110 6.87 -16.20 -6.66
CA VAL A 110 5.59 -15.76 -7.21
C VAL A 110 5.75 -14.31 -7.71
N SER A 111 4.94 -13.88 -8.68
CA SER A 111 5.03 -12.53 -9.26
C SER A 111 4.75 -11.43 -8.23
N TRP A 112 5.37 -10.26 -8.41
CA TRP A 112 5.09 -9.07 -7.60
C TRP A 112 3.61 -8.68 -7.63
N SER A 113 2.97 -8.72 -8.81
CA SER A 113 1.52 -8.53 -8.95
C SER A 113 0.68 -9.43 -8.04
N HIS A 114 1.14 -10.67 -7.79
CA HIS A 114 0.44 -11.59 -6.90
C HIS A 114 0.63 -11.19 -5.44
N VAL A 115 1.85 -10.88 -5.03
CA VAL A 115 2.17 -10.43 -3.66
C VAL A 115 1.40 -9.16 -3.30
N ILE A 116 1.41 -8.16 -4.18
CA ILE A 116 0.66 -6.91 -4.01
C ILE A 116 -0.85 -7.19 -3.98
N GLY A 117 -1.33 -8.11 -4.81
CA GLY A 117 -2.72 -8.56 -4.78
C GLY A 117 -3.12 -9.24 -3.46
N VAL A 118 -2.21 -9.97 -2.79
CA VAL A 118 -2.43 -10.54 -1.47
C VAL A 118 -2.56 -9.44 -0.42
N TRP A 119 -1.62 -8.49 -0.38
CA TRP A 119 -1.69 -7.32 0.51
C TRP A 119 -2.97 -6.52 0.31
N HIS A 120 -3.32 -6.21 -0.95
CA HIS A 120 -4.54 -5.48 -1.28
C HIS A 120 -5.83 -6.25 -0.94
N SER A 121 -5.78 -7.58 -0.84
CA SER A 121 -6.97 -8.39 -0.54
C SER A 121 -7.53 -8.18 0.87
N GLU A 122 -6.75 -7.57 1.77
CA GLU A 122 -7.20 -7.10 3.08
C GLU A 122 -8.30 -6.03 2.99
N SER A 123 -8.43 -5.36 1.83
CA SER A 123 -9.53 -4.42 1.55
C SER A 123 -10.93 -5.00 1.81
N LYS A 124 -11.08 -6.34 1.70
CA LYS A 124 -12.34 -7.05 2.00
C LYS A 124 -12.79 -6.91 3.45
N ASN A 125 -11.84 -6.65 4.35
CA ASN A 125 -12.09 -6.47 5.78
C ASN A 125 -12.03 -5.00 6.20
N PHE A 126 -11.67 -4.10 5.29
CA PHE A 126 -11.55 -2.67 5.57
C PHE A 126 -12.84 -1.94 5.25
N LYS A 127 -13.22 -0.99 6.12
CA LYS A 127 -14.31 -0.04 5.86
C LYS A 127 -13.81 1.36 6.17
N TYR A 128 -13.84 2.22 5.15
CA TYR A 128 -13.35 3.60 5.29
C TYR A 128 -14.05 4.34 6.43
N GLY A 129 -13.27 5.00 7.29
CA GLY A 129 -13.73 5.75 8.45
C GLY A 129 -14.20 4.90 9.62
N GLN A 130 -14.15 3.57 9.55
CA GLN A 130 -14.54 2.68 10.64
C GLN A 130 -13.32 1.99 11.24
N TRP A 131 -13.20 2.04 12.55
CA TRP A 131 -12.25 1.22 13.28
C TRP A 131 -12.74 -0.22 13.31
N THR A 132 -11.85 -1.16 12.99
CA THR A 132 -12.09 -2.57 13.31
C THR A 132 -12.03 -2.73 14.83
N SER A 133 -13.01 -3.42 15.40
CA SER A 133 -13.04 -3.78 16.83
C SER A 133 -12.31 -5.08 17.13
N ASP A 134 -11.76 -5.73 16.09
CA ASP A 134 -11.10 -7.02 16.16
C ASP A 134 -9.64 -6.83 15.75
N ASP A 135 -8.76 -6.98 16.74
CA ASP A 135 -7.31 -6.83 16.58
C ASP A 135 -6.71 -7.93 15.69
N ASP A 136 -7.44 -9.04 15.44
CA ASP A 136 -6.99 -10.12 14.56
C ASP A 136 -7.25 -9.82 13.07
N ILE A 137 -7.98 -8.74 12.75
CA ILE A 137 -8.26 -8.34 11.37
C ILE A 137 -7.14 -7.44 10.82
N MET A 138 -6.23 -8.05 10.06
CA MET A 138 -5.16 -7.34 9.36
C MET A 138 -5.72 -6.49 8.21
N THR A 139 -5.42 -5.18 8.23
CA THR A 139 -5.73 -4.23 7.14
C THR A 139 -4.54 -3.36 6.73
N ASP A 140 -3.42 -3.50 7.45
CA ASP A 140 -2.24 -2.65 7.44
C ASP A 140 -1.55 -2.64 6.08
N HIS A 141 -1.47 -3.80 5.42
CA HIS A 141 -0.82 -3.87 4.12
C HIS A 141 -1.67 -3.16 3.07
N TYR A 142 -3.00 -3.35 3.12
CA TYR A 142 -3.92 -2.62 2.25
C TYR A 142 -3.85 -1.11 2.49
N THR A 143 -3.97 -0.65 3.75
CA THR A 143 -3.96 0.79 4.05
C THR A 143 -2.65 1.44 3.64
N GLN A 144 -1.50 0.73 3.75
CA GLN A 144 -0.23 1.22 3.25
C GLN A 144 -0.19 1.35 1.71
N ILE A 145 -0.75 0.40 0.96
CA ILE A 145 -0.84 0.48 -0.51
C ILE A 145 -1.61 1.73 -0.94
N VAL A 146 -2.70 2.05 -0.23
CA VAL A 146 -3.59 3.16 -0.54
C VAL A 146 -3.34 4.40 0.32
N TRP A 147 -2.18 4.51 0.96
CA TRP A 147 -1.85 5.69 1.77
C TRP A 147 -1.58 6.90 0.88
N ALA A 148 -2.36 7.97 0.99
CA ALA A 148 -2.35 9.08 0.05
C ALA A 148 -0.96 9.68 -0.16
N THR A 149 -0.19 9.84 0.92
CA THR A 149 1.08 10.58 0.93
C THR A 149 2.30 9.70 0.70
N SER A 150 2.15 8.37 0.68
CA SER A 150 3.22 7.44 0.29
C SER A 150 3.38 7.45 -1.24
N TYR A 151 4.24 8.34 -1.74
CA TYR A 151 4.45 8.56 -3.18
C TYR A 151 5.74 7.92 -3.72
N LEU A 152 6.62 7.42 -2.85
CA LEU A 152 7.81 6.66 -3.23
C LEU A 152 7.65 5.21 -2.78
N ILE A 153 8.08 4.29 -3.63
CA ILE A 153 8.13 2.86 -3.30
C ILE A 153 9.46 2.26 -3.76
N GLY A 154 10.05 1.41 -2.92
CA GLY A 154 11.22 0.61 -3.29
C GLY A 154 11.12 -0.77 -2.68
N CYS A 155 11.39 -1.81 -3.46
CA CYS A 155 11.19 -3.19 -3.04
C CYS A 155 12.42 -4.06 -3.23
N GLY A 156 12.47 -5.16 -2.50
CA GLY A 156 13.51 -6.18 -2.57
C GLY A 156 12.96 -7.58 -2.33
N ILE A 157 13.63 -8.58 -2.90
CA ILE A 157 13.32 -9.99 -2.70
C ILE A 157 14.60 -10.78 -2.39
N ALA A 158 14.52 -11.72 -1.46
CA ALA A 158 15.59 -12.67 -1.19
C ALA A 158 15.09 -14.12 -1.22
N SER A 159 15.95 -15.01 -1.75
CA SER A 159 15.80 -16.46 -1.61
C SER A 159 16.47 -16.92 -0.32
N CYS A 160 15.65 -17.26 0.65
CA CYS A 160 16.02 -17.71 1.98
C CYS A 160 15.93 -19.23 2.13
N ARG A 161 16.57 -19.78 3.16
CA ARG A 161 16.37 -21.15 3.63
C ARG A 161 16.06 -21.14 5.11
N GLN A 162 14.92 -21.70 5.51
CA GLN A 162 14.56 -21.85 6.93
C GLN A 162 14.34 -23.32 7.24
N LYS A 163 15.10 -23.86 8.19
CA LYS A 163 15.05 -25.30 8.56
C LYS A 163 15.19 -26.24 7.34
N GLY A 164 15.99 -25.83 6.35
CA GLY A 164 16.22 -26.60 5.11
C GLY A 164 15.16 -26.44 4.02
N LEU A 165 14.06 -25.73 4.27
CA LEU A 165 13.01 -25.47 3.28
C LEU A 165 13.23 -24.11 2.58
N PRO A 166 12.97 -24.03 1.25
CA PRO A 166 13.05 -22.76 0.53
C PRO A 166 11.97 -21.80 1.03
N ARG A 167 12.38 -20.54 1.22
CA ARG A 167 11.53 -19.43 1.66
C ARG A 167 11.91 -18.21 0.82
N TYR A 168 10.94 -17.41 0.40
CA TYR A 168 11.17 -16.20 -0.38
C TYR A 168 10.55 -15.04 0.38
N LEU A 169 11.38 -14.07 0.75
CA LEU A 169 10.96 -12.88 1.49
C LEU A 169 10.90 -11.69 0.53
N TYR A 170 9.71 -11.13 0.39
CA TYR A 170 9.42 -9.92 -0.36
C TYR A 170 9.24 -8.78 0.63
N ILE A 171 9.87 -7.64 0.36
CA ILE A 171 9.75 -6.43 1.17
C ILE A 171 9.53 -5.26 0.22
N CYS A 172 8.58 -4.38 0.54
CA CYS A 172 8.44 -3.07 -0.07
C CYS A 172 8.46 -2.01 1.02
N HIS A 173 9.23 -0.95 0.81
CA HIS A 173 9.24 0.26 1.63
C HIS A 173 8.49 1.38 0.92
N TYR A 174 7.69 2.13 1.68
CA TYR A 174 6.77 3.16 1.18
C TYR A 174 7.09 4.49 1.85
N CYS A 175 7.38 5.55 1.10
CA CYS A 175 7.82 6.82 1.65
C CYS A 175 6.98 7.99 1.10
N HIS A 176 6.42 8.89 1.91
CA HIS A 176 6.38 8.87 3.37
C HIS A 176 5.72 7.60 3.92
N GLU A 177 6.03 7.25 5.16
CA GLU A 177 5.38 6.17 5.87
C GLU A 177 3.88 6.40 6.01
N GLY A 178 3.12 5.32 5.96
CA GLY A 178 1.69 5.37 6.18
C GLY A 178 1.29 4.81 7.53
N ASN A 179 -0.01 4.51 7.65
CA ASN A 179 -0.59 3.79 8.78
C ASN A 179 -0.41 4.49 10.14
N TYR A 180 -0.43 5.82 10.16
CA TYR A 180 -0.43 6.56 11.44
C TYR A 180 -1.60 6.08 12.33
N PRO A 181 -1.33 5.70 13.59
CA PRO A 181 -2.31 5.04 14.46
C PRO A 181 -3.64 5.77 14.59
N GLU A 182 -3.62 7.10 14.54
CA GLU A 182 -4.78 7.98 14.71
C GLU A 182 -5.64 8.15 13.45
N THR A 183 -5.08 7.92 12.26
CA THR A 183 -5.76 8.16 10.97
C THR A 183 -5.80 6.93 10.07
N LYS A 184 -5.35 5.77 10.55
CA LYS A 184 -5.26 4.54 9.75
C LYS A 184 -6.58 4.08 9.13
N ASN A 185 -7.72 4.38 9.74
CA ASN A 185 -9.04 4.11 9.16
C ASN A 185 -9.43 5.06 8.01
N GLN A 186 -8.62 6.08 7.73
CA GLN A 186 -8.79 7.11 6.69
C GLN A 186 -7.46 7.34 5.94
N PRO A 187 -6.96 6.34 5.19
CA PRO A 187 -5.63 6.40 4.56
C PRO A 187 -5.47 7.46 3.47
N TYR A 188 -6.56 8.10 3.06
CA TYR A 188 -6.61 9.18 2.09
C TYR A 188 -7.81 10.07 2.41
N LYS A 189 -7.87 11.29 1.89
CA LYS A 189 -9.06 12.14 2.02
C LYS A 189 -10.06 11.78 0.93
N THR A 190 -11.31 11.55 1.31
CA THR A 190 -12.40 11.31 0.35
C THR A 190 -12.69 12.56 -0.47
N GLY A 191 -12.89 12.40 -1.77
CA GLY A 191 -13.26 13.51 -2.65
C GLY A 191 -13.41 13.06 -4.09
N THR A 192 -13.71 14.01 -4.97
CA THR A 192 -13.56 13.78 -6.42
C THR A 192 -12.08 13.54 -6.75
N PRO A 193 -11.73 12.61 -7.66
CA PRO A 193 -10.34 12.38 -7.99
C PRO A 193 -9.59 13.68 -8.34
N CYS A 194 -8.44 13.88 -7.68
CA CYS A 194 -7.60 15.08 -7.79
C CYS A 194 -8.21 16.40 -7.30
N GLU A 195 -9.22 16.37 -6.41
CA GLU A 195 -9.82 17.56 -5.82
C GLU A 195 -8.81 18.48 -5.12
N GLU A 196 -7.80 17.92 -4.45
CA GLU A 196 -6.76 18.71 -3.75
C GLU A 196 -5.55 19.04 -4.65
N CYS A 197 -5.55 18.60 -5.92
CA CYS A 197 -4.43 18.79 -6.86
C CYS A 197 -4.92 19.06 -8.30
N PRO A 198 -5.81 20.05 -8.53
CA PRO A 198 -6.49 20.23 -9.81
C PRO A 198 -5.55 20.54 -11.00
N HIS A 199 -4.34 21.04 -10.72
CA HIS A 199 -3.32 21.38 -11.72
C HIS A 199 -2.22 20.32 -11.87
N ASP A 200 -2.20 19.34 -10.98
CA ASP A 200 -1.15 18.33 -10.85
C ASP A 200 -1.79 16.95 -10.78
N CYS A 201 -2.57 16.62 -11.80
CA CYS A 201 -3.37 15.39 -11.86
C CYS A 201 -3.04 14.57 -13.10
N GLU A 202 -2.70 13.30 -12.90
CA GLU A 202 -2.50 12.33 -13.97
C GLU A 202 -3.32 11.07 -13.69
N ASP A 203 -4.35 10.83 -14.51
CA ASP A 203 -5.23 9.67 -14.42
C ASP A 203 -5.67 9.40 -12.96
N LYS A 204 -6.38 10.38 -12.36
CA LYS A 204 -6.93 10.33 -11.00
C LYS A 204 -5.93 10.34 -9.84
N LEU A 205 -4.63 10.50 -10.11
CA LEU A 205 -3.60 10.59 -9.08
C LEU A 205 -2.94 11.97 -9.10
N CYS A 206 -2.70 12.52 -7.91
CA CYS A 206 -1.92 13.74 -7.73
C CYS A 206 -0.44 13.51 -8.12
N THR A 207 0.24 14.55 -8.59
CA THR A 207 1.64 14.51 -9.02
C THR A 207 2.51 15.61 -8.39
N ASN A 208 2.01 16.27 -7.34
CA ASN A 208 2.64 17.35 -6.60
C ASN A 208 2.96 16.94 -5.14
N PRO A 209 3.91 16.01 -4.90
CA PRO A 209 4.29 15.63 -3.54
C PRO A 209 5.08 16.72 -2.85
N CYS A 210 4.78 16.91 -1.57
CA CYS A 210 5.64 17.69 -0.70
C CYS A 210 6.95 16.91 -0.51
N LEU A 211 8.08 17.51 -0.87
CA LEU A 211 9.40 16.88 -0.74
C LEU A 211 10.02 17.08 0.65
N TYR A 212 9.41 17.93 1.46
CA TYR A 212 9.77 18.16 2.84
C TYR A 212 8.96 17.24 3.75
N TYR A 213 9.45 17.06 4.97
CA TYR A 213 8.84 16.21 5.96
C TYR A 213 8.75 16.95 7.29
N ASP A 214 7.65 16.71 8.00
CA ASP A 214 7.45 17.20 9.35
C ASP A 214 7.90 16.14 10.35
N GLU A 215 8.88 16.48 11.17
CA GLU A 215 9.41 15.63 12.23
C GLU A 215 8.44 15.53 13.42
N TYR A 216 7.49 16.47 13.53
CA TYR A 216 6.44 16.48 14.55
C TYR A 216 5.07 16.30 13.94
N THR A 217 4.20 15.56 14.63
CA THR A 217 2.83 15.30 14.19
C THR A 217 1.88 16.48 14.41
N ASN A 218 2.24 17.45 15.25
CA ASN A 218 1.42 18.62 15.58
C ASN A 218 1.90 19.92 14.89
N CYS A 219 2.55 19.80 13.75
CA CYS A 219 3.13 20.95 13.03
C CYS A 219 2.09 21.99 12.61
N ASP A 220 0.87 21.59 12.24
CA ASP A 220 -0.21 22.51 11.92
C ASP A 220 -0.55 23.42 13.13
N GLU A 221 -0.63 22.87 14.34
CA GLU A 221 -0.86 23.65 15.57
C GLU A 221 0.34 24.54 15.92
N GLN A 222 1.55 23.99 15.76
CA GLN A 222 2.78 24.70 16.11
C GLN A 222 3.00 25.92 15.21
N ILE A 223 2.72 25.81 13.92
CA ILE A 223 2.84 26.93 12.97
C ILE A 223 1.77 27.98 13.23
N GLN A 224 0.55 27.60 13.59
CA GLN A 224 -0.47 28.55 13.98
C GLN A 224 -0.08 29.36 15.23
N SER A 225 0.61 28.73 16.18
CA SER A 225 1.01 29.38 17.43
C SER A 225 2.30 30.21 17.32
N LEU A 226 3.33 29.69 16.66
CA LEU A 226 4.69 30.25 16.66
C LEU A 226 5.09 30.86 15.31
N GLY A 227 4.39 30.49 14.23
CA GLY A 227 4.77 30.80 12.86
C GLY A 227 5.99 30.02 12.38
N CYS A 228 6.23 30.07 11.07
CA CYS A 228 7.33 29.38 10.41
C CYS A 228 8.72 29.99 10.66
N ASN A 229 8.78 31.25 11.12
CA ASN A 229 10.04 31.90 11.46
C ASN A 229 10.58 31.48 12.83
N HIS A 230 9.77 30.83 13.66
CA HIS A 230 10.23 30.31 14.94
C HIS A 230 11.20 29.14 14.72
N SER A 231 12.32 29.12 15.45
CA SER A 231 13.41 28.17 15.24
C SER A 231 12.97 26.70 15.28
N SER A 232 12.05 26.35 16.18
CA SER A 232 11.49 24.98 16.25
C SER A 232 10.66 24.64 15.02
N SER A 233 9.77 25.55 14.57
CA SER A 233 8.89 25.28 13.43
C SER A 233 9.71 25.19 12.14
N ALA A 234 10.69 26.08 11.97
CA ALA A 234 11.59 26.06 10.81
C ALA A 234 12.42 24.77 10.71
N LEU A 235 12.77 24.16 11.85
CA LEU A 235 13.60 22.96 11.88
C LEU A 235 12.78 21.67 11.73
N PHE A 236 11.63 21.59 12.42
CA PHE A 236 10.87 20.34 12.58
C PHE A 236 9.55 20.30 11.81
N CYS A 237 9.08 21.43 11.28
CA CYS A 237 7.80 21.53 10.56
C CYS A 237 7.99 22.04 9.12
N LYS A 238 8.97 21.47 8.42
CA LYS A 238 9.37 21.94 7.09
C LYS A 238 8.29 21.73 6.04
N ALA A 239 7.61 20.59 6.04
CA ALA A 239 6.51 20.35 5.11
C ALA A 239 5.42 21.37 5.32
N SER A 240 4.98 21.54 6.56
CA SER A 240 3.92 22.51 6.87
C SER A 240 4.31 23.97 6.64
N CYS A 241 5.61 24.30 6.60
CA CYS A 241 6.09 25.67 6.34
C CYS A 241 6.47 25.96 4.90
N LEU A 242 6.77 24.94 4.10
CA LEU A 242 7.36 25.11 2.76
C LEU A 242 6.51 24.49 1.64
N CYS A 243 5.49 23.70 1.98
CA CYS A 243 4.56 23.10 1.03
C CYS A 243 3.18 23.73 1.19
N ASP A 244 2.88 24.70 0.33
CA ASP A 244 1.61 25.43 0.35
C ASP A 244 0.55 24.78 -0.55
N THR A 245 0.97 24.09 -1.60
CA THR A 245 0.10 23.56 -2.66
C THR A 245 0.23 22.05 -2.86
N GLU A 246 1.33 21.48 -2.38
CA GLU A 246 1.68 20.09 -2.48
C GLU A 246 0.91 19.24 -1.46
N ILE A 247 0.65 17.98 -1.80
CA ILE A 247 0.04 17.05 -0.84
C ILE A 247 1.10 16.60 0.18
N LYS A 248 0.79 16.77 1.47
CA LYS A 248 1.58 16.35 2.63
C LYS A 248 0.80 15.38 3.51
#